data_AF-A0A9Q9FED0-F1
#
_entry.id   AF-A0A9Q9FED0-F1
#
_cell.length_a   1.000
_cell.length_b   1.000
_cell.length_c   1.000
_cell.angle_alpha   90.00
_cell.angle_beta   90.00
_cell.angle_gamma   90.00
#
_symmetry.space_group_name_H-M   'P 1'
#
loop_
_entity.id
_entity.type
_entity.pdbx_description
1 polymer ?
#
loop_
_entity_poly.entity_id
_entity_poly.type
_entity_poly.pdbx_seq_one_letter_code
_entity_poly.pdbx_strand_id
1 'polypeptide(L)'
;MKRLFAGCMTVLLLVLITVVIALIQESDAKEVKEKVKTTLTLPEDVLAESSLPIVVIDTKGQEVIYRKKGESSGESVQGRLSLYVPEDFQAGNLAAQLEMNIDIGVRGNTSRLLPKKQYTLTLLNKEGQEQAKSLLGMPKSEKWILNASFEDQSLLRNKLAYDISREIMEYAPRSEFCEVYLIDDEQPLTTAHYMGIYLLVEKIGRDESRVDISQTMNHLAETSFIVSRNRIKPSDNLLKNYGSQIYLYDYNMIVEYPKSELTDEKQIYINQTISEFERVLYSDRFDDPIEGYVAHIDVDSFIDYFIINEFFKNTDAGIFSTYLYKDYESKIKAGPVWDFDSAMGNSTHLFPYYDETGFYMPRTAWFEQLLKDRKFVKQMINRYHLLRRTYLSEEYLFTQIDNYVEELGKAIQRNFEKWPVELCNQSEMLKKYYQVIKPYERDVHALMTFLEENPQYTVDTQNRAQSYDSEIDKLKKFISERGTWIDDHIDSLLKWAE
;
A
#
# COMPACT_ATOMS: atom_id res chain seq x y z
N MET A 1 -53.51 -60.93 25.17
CA MET A 1 -53.47 -59.49 24.84
C MET A 1 -52.75 -58.60 25.86
N LYS A 2 -52.89 -58.79 27.19
CA LYS A 2 -52.22 -57.92 28.20
C LYS A 2 -50.68 -58.00 28.27
N ARG A 3 -50.05 -59.13 27.88
CA ARG A 3 -48.58 -59.29 27.90
C ARG A 3 -47.86 -58.74 26.66
N LEU A 4 -48.54 -58.59 25.52
CA LEU A 4 -47.95 -57.98 24.32
C LEU A 4 -47.90 -56.44 24.44
N PHE A 5 -48.92 -55.83 25.06
CA PHE A 5 -48.97 -54.38 25.26
C PHE A 5 -47.90 -53.86 26.22
N ALA A 6 -47.57 -54.62 27.28
CA ALA A 6 -46.52 -54.24 28.22
C ALA A 6 -45.13 -54.24 27.56
N GLY A 7 -44.82 -55.25 26.73
CA GLY A 7 -43.53 -55.34 26.04
C GLY A 7 -43.29 -54.23 25.01
N CYS A 8 -44.32 -53.87 24.23
CA CYS A 8 -44.21 -52.75 23.28
C CYS A 8 -44.01 -51.41 23.99
N MET A 9 -44.65 -51.19 25.15
CA MET A 9 -44.55 -49.92 25.87
C MET A 9 -43.16 -49.74 26.49
N THR A 10 -42.52 -50.80 26.98
CA THR A 10 -41.15 -50.74 27.52
C THR A 10 -40.12 -50.48 26.42
N VAL A 11 -40.29 -51.08 25.23
CA VAL A 11 -39.40 -50.84 24.09
C VAL A 11 -39.54 -49.40 23.58
N LEU A 12 -40.77 -48.87 23.51
CA LEU A 12 -40.99 -47.47 23.11
C LEU A 12 -40.36 -46.49 24.10
N LEU A 13 -40.44 -46.78 25.41
CA LEU A 13 -39.85 -45.94 26.45
C LEU A 13 -38.31 -45.95 26.37
N LEU A 14 -37.70 -47.11 26.12
CA LEU A 14 -36.26 -47.24 25.94
C LEU A 14 -35.76 -46.50 24.70
N VAL A 15 -36.50 -46.54 23.59
CA VAL A 15 -36.18 -45.78 22.38
C VAL A 15 -36.34 -44.27 22.60
N LEU A 16 -37.35 -43.84 23.35
CA LEU A 16 -37.51 -42.42 23.69
C LEU A 16 -36.36 -41.92 24.57
N ILE A 17 -35.93 -42.73 25.55
CA ILE A 17 -34.82 -42.38 26.43
C ILE A 17 -33.50 -42.28 25.65
N THR A 18 -33.22 -43.20 24.72
CA THR A 18 -32.00 -43.12 23.90
C THR A 18 -32.02 -41.94 22.94
N VAL A 19 -33.17 -41.59 22.36
CA VAL A 19 -33.31 -40.38 21.52
C VAL A 19 -33.13 -39.10 22.36
N VAL A 20 -33.68 -39.05 23.57
CA VAL A 20 -33.50 -37.90 24.47
C VAL A 20 -32.05 -37.78 24.93
N ILE A 21 -31.36 -38.88 25.25
CA ILE A 21 -29.93 -38.86 25.60
C ILE A 21 -29.09 -38.41 24.41
N ALA A 22 -29.40 -38.85 23.18
CA ALA A 22 -28.71 -38.42 21.97
C ALA A 22 -28.94 -36.93 21.67
N LEU A 23 -30.16 -36.42 21.89
CA LEU A 23 -30.49 -35.00 21.72
C LEU A 23 -29.84 -34.12 22.81
N ILE A 24 -29.72 -34.60 24.05
CA ILE A 24 -28.99 -33.91 25.12
C ILE A 24 -27.48 -33.92 24.83
N GLN A 25 -26.93 -35.01 24.30
CA GLN A 25 -25.52 -35.06 23.89
C GLN A 25 -25.24 -34.17 22.67
N GLU A 26 -26.17 -34.03 21.72
CA GLU A 26 -26.08 -33.07 20.62
C GLU A 26 -26.26 -31.62 21.08
N SER A 27 -27.12 -31.34 22.07
CA SER A 27 -27.27 -29.99 22.64
C SER A 27 -26.05 -29.61 23.47
N ASP A 28 -25.53 -30.51 24.29
CA ASP A 28 -24.30 -30.30 25.06
C ASP A 28 -23.09 -30.19 24.12
N ALA A 29 -23.01 -30.96 23.03
CA ALA A 29 -21.95 -30.80 22.02
C ALA A 29 -22.07 -29.51 21.20
N LYS A 30 -23.28 -28.93 21.05
CA LYS A 30 -23.50 -27.61 20.46
C LYS A 30 -23.21 -26.48 21.45
N GLU A 31 -23.63 -26.59 22.71
CA GLU A 31 -23.34 -25.59 23.75
C GLU A 31 -21.87 -25.57 24.17
N VAL A 32 -21.16 -26.71 24.13
CA VAL A 32 -19.72 -26.79 24.39
C VAL A 32 -18.88 -26.31 23.19
N LYS A 33 -19.45 -26.24 21.97
CA LYS A 33 -18.77 -25.66 20.80
C LYS A 33 -18.98 -24.15 20.62
N GLU A 34 -19.81 -23.50 21.44
CA GLU A 34 -20.11 -22.07 21.34
C GLU A 34 -19.54 -21.21 22.48
N LYS A 35 -18.61 -21.76 23.28
CA LYS A 35 -17.81 -21.00 24.25
C LYS A 35 -16.31 -21.25 24.09
N VAL A 36 -15.80 -21.16 22.87
CA VAL A 36 -14.40 -20.74 22.72
C VAL A 36 -14.38 -19.26 23.07
N LYS A 37 -13.87 -18.94 24.26
CA LYS A 37 -13.37 -17.60 24.60
C LYS A 37 -12.32 -17.26 23.53
N THR A 38 -12.77 -16.72 22.40
CA THR A 38 -11.95 -16.16 21.33
C THR A 38 -11.57 -14.75 21.73
N THR A 39 -10.92 -14.63 22.88
CA THR A 39 -10.17 -13.43 23.19
C THR A 39 -8.74 -13.89 23.12
N LEU A 40 -8.14 -13.72 21.95
CA LEU A 40 -6.69 -13.78 21.79
C LEU A 40 -6.14 -12.78 22.82
N THR A 41 -5.65 -13.27 23.95
CA THR A 41 -4.95 -12.43 24.91
C THR A 41 -3.60 -12.11 24.29
N LEU A 42 -3.49 -10.91 23.73
CA LEU A 42 -2.20 -10.30 23.40
C LEU A 42 -1.27 -10.43 24.62
N PRO A 43 0.03 -10.69 24.42
CA PRO A 43 0.96 -10.78 25.54
C PRO A 43 0.88 -9.54 26.44
N GLU A 44 0.79 -9.72 27.77
CA GLU A 44 0.58 -8.62 28.72
C GLU A 44 1.68 -7.54 28.64
N ASP A 45 2.90 -7.94 28.33
CA ASP A 45 4.06 -7.09 28.10
C ASP A 45 3.90 -6.21 26.85
N VAL A 46 3.32 -6.75 25.76
CA VAL A 46 3.05 -6.00 24.53
C VAL A 46 1.97 -4.94 24.76
N LEU A 47 0.90 -5.32 25.45
CA LEU A 47 -0.21 -4.43 25.78
C LEU A 47 0.22 -3.27 26.71
N ALA A 48 1.21 -3.51 27.57
CA ALA A 48 1.72 -2.49 28.48
C ALA A 48 2.66 -1.47 27.80
N GLU A 49 3.26 -1.82 26.65
CA GLU A 49 4.34 -1.04 26.05
C GLU A 49 4.09 -0.56 24.61
N SER A 50 2.99 -0.97 23.97
CA SER A 50 2.64 -0.49 22.64
C SER A 50 1.92 0.87 22.68
N SER A 51 2.39 1.78 21.85
CA SER A 51 1.73 3.07 21.54
C SER A 51 0.94 3.02 20.23
N LEU A 52 0.99 1.89 19.50
CA LEU A 52 0.38 1.74 18.19
C LEU A 52 -0.81 0.78 18.23
N PRO A 53 -1.80 0.95 17.35
CA PRO A 53 -2.81 -0.07 17.14
C PRO A 53 -2.20 -1.42 16.77
N ILE A 54 -2.79 -2.49 17.27
CA ILE A 54 -2.33 -3.86 17.03
C ILE A 54 -3.33 -4.58 16.13
N VAL A 55 -2.83 -5.10 15.00
CA VAL A 55 -3.58 -5.92 14.05
C VAL A 55 -3.14 -7.37 14.21
N VAL A 56 -4.03 -8.21 14.73
CA VAL A 56 -3.81 -9.66 14.81
C VAL A 56 -4.53 -10.33 13.65
N ILE A 57 -3.80 -11.14 12.89
CA ILE A 57 -4.32 -11.90 11.75
C ILE A 57 -4.14 -13.39 12.03
N ASP A 58 -5.24 -14.13 12.02
CA ASP A 58 -5.27 -15.58 12.18
C ASP A 58 -5.75 -16.23 10.87
N THR A 59 -4.85 -16.95 10.20
CA THR A 59 -5.14 -17.64 8.94
C THR A 59 -5.44 -19.13 9.15
N LYS A 60 -5.65 -19.57 10.40
CA LYS A 60 -6.02 -20.93 10.79
C LYS A 60 -5.04 -21.98 10.26
N GLY A 61 -3.75 -21.75 10.47
CA GLY A 61 -2.68 -22.64 10.02
C GLY A 61 -2.35 -22.56 8.52
N GLN A 62 -2.89 -21.58 7.79
CA GLN A 62 -2.59 -21.40 6.36
C GLN A 62 -1.50 -20.35 6.14
N GLU A 63 -0.37 -20.80 5.61
CA GLU A 63 0.69 -19.89 5.20
C GLU A 63 0.21 -18.95 4.07
N VAL A 64 0.44 -17.65 4.25
CA VAL A 64 0.13 -16.62 3.25
C VAL A 64 1.28 -16.54 2.25
N ILE A 65 1.30 -17.43 1.26
CA ILE A 65 2.32 -17.46 0.21
C ILE A 65 1.86 -16.81 -1.08
N TYR A 66 2.79 -16.19 -1.79
CA TYR A 66 2.57 -15.83 -3.19
C TYR A 66 2.64 -17.09 -4.08
N ARG A 67 1.56 -17.37 -4.82
CA ARG A 67 1.53 -18.42 -5.86
C ARG A 67 1.51 -17.78 -7.24
N LYS A 68 2.36 -18.23 -8.16
CA LYS A 68 2.41 -17.70 -9.53
C LYS A 68 1.16 -18.16 -10.29
N LYS A 69 0.46 -17.21 -10.94
CA LYS A 69 -0.74 -17.48 -11.74
C LYS A 69 -0.51 -18.59 -12.78
N GLY A 70 -1.30 -19.65 -12.71
CA GLY A 70 -1.18 -20.88 -13.54
C GLY A 70 -1.23 -22.16 -12.71
N GLU A 71 -0.94 -22.06 -11.42
CA GLU A 71 -1.30 -23.03 -10.40
C GLU A 71 -2.60 -22.55 -9.73
N SER A 72 -3.55 -23.46 -9.57
CA SER A 72 -4.96 -23.26 -9.21
C SER A 72 -5.24 -22.16 -8.17
N SER A 73 -6.22 -21.30 -8.48
CA SER A 73 -7.02 -20.45 -7.58
C SER A 73 -6.57 -20.33 -6.11
N GLY A 74 -6.05 -19.16 -5.74
CA GLY A 74 -5.77 -18.73 -4.37
C GLY A 74 -4.48 -17.90 -4.30
N GLU A 75 -4.51 -16.63 -4.74
CA GLU A 75 -3.42 -15.65 -4.45
C GLU A 75 -3.50 -15.14 -2.99
N SER A 76 -4.48 -15.63 -2.24
CA SER A 76 -4.86 -15.18 -0.93
C SER A 76 -5.54 -16.31 -0.15
N VAL A 77 -5.57 -16.18 1.18
CA VAL A 77 -6.18 -17.13 2.10
C VAL A 77 -7.20 -16.41 2.97
N GLN A 78 -8.24 -17.13 3.39
CA GLN A 78 -9.20 -16.57 4.33
C GLN A 78 -8.66 -16.63 5.75
N GLY A 79 -8.86 -15.56 6.51
CA GLY A 79 -8.48 -15.46 7.91
C GLY A 79 -9.44 -14.61 8.72
N ARG A 80 -9.08 -14.35 9.96
CA ARG A 80 -9.73 -13.38 10.86
C ARG A 80 -8.77 -12.27 11.19
N LEU A 81 -9.24 -11.03 11.12
CA LEU A 81 -8.55 -9.85 11.62
C LEU A 81 -9.20 -9.41 12.92
N SER A 82 -8.39 -9.16 13.94
CA SER A 82 -8.77 -8.50 15.18
C SER A 82 -7.92 -7.24 15.37
N LEU A 83 -8.58 -6.09 15.53
CA LEU A 83 -7.95 -4.79 15.69
C LEU A 83 -8.09 -4.33 17.14
N TYR A 84 -6.97 -3.98 17.77
CA TYR A 84 -6.88 -3.44 19.12
C TYR A 84 -6.29 -2.04 19.06
N VAL A 85 -6.81 -1.10 19.85
CA VAL A 85 -6.36 0.30 19.84
C VAL A 85 -5.74 0.68 21.19
N PRO A 86 -4.69 1.54 21.20
CA PRO A 86 -3.92 1.86 22.41
C PRO A 86 -4.76 2.38 23.55
N GLU A 87 -5.72 3.25 23.27
CA GLU A 87 -6.56 3.88 24.29
C GLU A 87 -7.35 2.83 25.09
N ASP A 88 -7.80 1.77 24.43
CA ASP A 88 -8.54 0.67 25.06
C ASP A 88 -7.61 -0.18 25.93
N PHE A 89 -6.53 -0.71 25.35
CA PHE A 89 -5.71 -1.67 26.08
C PHE A 89 -4.83 -1.03 27.16
N GLN A 90 -4.43 0.23 27.01
CA GLN A 90 -3.76 0.99 28.08
C GLN A 90 -4.72 1.33 29.23
N ALA A 91 -6.02 1.42 28.96
CA ALA A 91 -7.07 1.51 29.98
C ALA A 91 -7.46 0.14 30.59
N GLY A 92 -6.81 -0.95 30.17
CA GLY A 92 -7.08 -2.31 30.62
C GLY A 92 -8.24 -3.01 29.90
N ASN A 93 -8.80 -2.40 28.85
CA ASN A 93 -9.80 -3.03 27.99
C ASN A 93 -9.09 -3.83 26.88
N LEU A 94 -9.02 -5.15 27.06
CA LEU A 94 -8.32 -6.05 26.13
C LEU A 94 -9.24 -6.64 25.05
N ALA A 95 -10.41 -6.07 24.83
CA ALA A 95 -11.28 -6.47 23.73
C ALA A 95 -10.81 -5.85 22.42
N ALA A 96 -10.91 -6.61 21.32
CA ALA A 96 -10.72 -6.05 20.00
C ALA A 96 -11.83 -5.02 19.71
N GLN A 97 -11.44 -3.84 19.22
CA GLN A 97 -12.37 -2.81 18.75
C GLN A 97 -13.13 -3.27 17.51
N LEU A 98 -12.47 -4.06 16.65
CA LEU A 98 -13.07 -4.61 15.45
C LEU A 98 -12.59 -6.05 15.24
N GLU A 99 -13.52 -6.91 14.84
CA GLU A 99 -13.22 -8.24 14.34
C GLU A 99 -13.93 -8.50 13.02
N MET A 100 -13.18 -8.97 12.02
CA MET A 100 -13.68 -9.18 10.67
C MET A 100 -13.11 -10.48 10.09
N ASN A 101 -13.91 -11.17 9.28
CA ASN A 101 -13.33 -12.14 8.35
C ASN A 101 -12.56 -11.35 7.28
N ILE A 102 -11.46 -11.90 6.79
CA ILE A 102 -10.65 -11.26 5.75
C ILE A 102 -10.23 -12.28 4.69
N ASP A 103 -9.98 -11.77 3.49
CA ASP A 103 -9.14 -12.41 2.49
C ASP A 103 -7.78 -11.70 2.47
N ILE A 104 -6.69 -12.42 2.75
CA ILE A 104 -5.34 -11.86 2.84
C ILE A 104 -4.42 -12.50 1.81
N GLY A 105 -3.72 -11.67 1.03
CA GLY A 105 -2.76 -12.11 0.04
C GLY A 105 -1.47 -11.31 0.07
N VAL A 106 -0.35 -11.95 -0.30
CA VAL A 106 0.93 -11.25 -0.47
C VAL A 106 0.85 -10.30 -1.67
N ARG A 107 1.28 -9.06 -1.47
CA ARG A 107 1.33 -8.03 -2.53
C ARG A 107 2.77 -7.61 -2.86
N GLY A 108 2.88 -6.70 -3.81
CA GLY A 108 4.14 -6.23 -4.35
C GLY A 108 4.63 -7.09 -5.50
N ASN A 109 5.72 -6.66 -6.15
CA ASN A 109 6.30 -7.40 -7.26
C ASN A 109 7.73 -7.87 -6.95
N THR A 110 8.61 -6.93 -6.62
CA THR A 110 9.96 -7.21 -6.13
C THR A 110 9.95 -7.40 -4.62
N SER A 111 9.22 -6.56 -3.88
CA SER A 111 9.14 -6.60 -2.42
C SER A 111 8.53 -7.88 -1.84
N ARG A 112 7.73 -8.63 -2.62
CA ARG A 112 7.22 -9.96 -2.18
C ARG A 112 8.33 -10.99 -1.97
N LEU A 113 9.53 -10.74 -2.50
CA LEU A 113 10.71 -11.60 -2.35
C LEU A 113 11.46 -11.32 -1.04
N LEU A 114 11.11 -10.26 -0.32
CA LEU A 114 11.69 -9.93 0.99
C LEU A 114 11.08 -10.80 2.09
N PRO A 115 11.81 -11.10 3.18
CA PRO A 115 11.31 -11.98 4.24
C PRO A 115 10.08 -11.38 4.95
N LYS A 116 10.08 -10.07 5.23
CA LYS A 116 8.91 -9.35 5.74
C LYS A 116 7.93 -9.06 4.60
N LYS A 117 6.87 -9.87 4.48
CA LYS A 117 5.88 -9.73 3.42
C LYS A 117 4.96 -8.54 3.67
N GLN A 118 4.51 -7.91 2.60
CA GLN A 118 3.42 -6.93 2.62
C GLN A 118 2.14 -7.56 2.07
N TYR A 119 0.99 -7.11 2.57
CA TYR A 119 -0.29 -7.79 2.34
C TYR A 119 -1.35 -6.86 1.76
N THR A 120 -2.22 -7.41 0.92
CA THR A 120 -3.55 -6.85 0.65
C THR A 120 -4.55 -7.54 1.54
N LEU A 121 -5.48 -6.78 2.10
CA LEU A 121 -6.60 -7.25 2.89
C LEU A 121 -7.91 -6.90 2.17
N THR A 122 -8.80 -7.87 2.05
CA THR A 122 -10.21 -7.63 1.69
C THR A 122 -11.06 -8.01 2.89
N LEU A 123 -11.85 -7.08 3.42
CA LEU A 123 -12.73 -7.30 4.57
C LEU A 123 -14.02 -8.00 4.13
N LEU A 124 -14.40 -9.05 4.86
CA LEU A 124 -15.53 -9.92 4.53
C LEU A 124 -16.55 -9.97 5.67
N ASN A 125 -17.84 -10.08 5.32
CA ASN A 125 -18.89 -10.40 6.28
C ASN A 125 -18.89 -11.91 6.65
N LYS A 126 -19.88 -12.35 7.42
CA LYS A 126 -20.00 -13.76 7.85
C LYS A 126 -20.30 -14.71 6.68
N GLU A 127 -20.89 -14.18 5.62
CA GLU A 127 -21.25 -14.87 4.39
C GLU A 127 -20.10 -14.90 3.37
N GLY A 128 -18.94 -14.31 3.68
CA GLY A 128 -17.75 -14.27 2.81
C GLY A 128 -17.82 -13.23 1.69
N GLN A 129 -18.72 -12.26 1.79
CA GLN A 129 -18.87 -11.15 0.83
C GLN A 129 -18.12 -9.92 1.30
N GLU A 130 -17.60 -9.12 0.36
CA GLU A 130 -16.88 -7.88 0.66
C GLU A 130 -17.76 -6.92 1.51
N GLN A 131 -17.21 -6.42 2.62
CA GLN A 131 -17.89 -5.48 3.50
C GLN A 131 -16.97 -4.33 3.88
N ALA A 132 -17.34 -3.11 3.48
CA ALA A 132 -16.60 -1.91 3.85
C ALA A 132 -16.70 -1.61 5.36
N LYS A 133 -15.55 -1.35 5.99
CA LYS A 133 -15.43 -0.87 7.36
C LYS A 133 -14.38 0.23 7.45
N SER A 134 -14.56 1.14 8.40
CA SER A 134 -13.52 2.09 8.79
C SER A 134 -12.48 1.35 9.64
N LEU A 135 -11.20 1.60 9.36
CA LEU A 135 -10.07 1.13 10.16
C LEU A 135 -9.28 2.36 10.62
N LEU A 136 -8.97 2.45 11.91
CA LEU A 136 -8.12 3.49 12.48
C LEU A 136 -8.55 4.93 12.11
N GLY A 137 -9.87 5.19 12.13
CA GLY A 137 -10.42 6.51 11.80
C GLY A 137 -10.43 6.87 10.32
N MET A 138 -9.81 6.05 9.45
CA MET A 138 -9.86 6.27 7.99
C MET A 138 -11.25 5.93 7.42
N PRO A 139 -11.68 6.57 6.31
CA PRO A 139 -12.96 6.29 5.67
C PRO A 139 -13.16 4.81 5.33
N LYS A 140 -14.42 4.38 5.32
CA LYS A 140 -14.76 2.97 5.13
C LYS A 140 -14.25 2.45 3.77
N SER A 141 -13.67 1.26 3.78
CA SER A 141 -13.38 0.51 2.56
C SER A 141 -13.35 -0.98 2.86
N GLU A 142 -13.63 -1.77 1.83
CA GLU A 142 -13.48 -3.21 1.85
C GLU A 142 -12.03 -3.64 1.56
N LYS A 143 -11.18 -2.76 1.01
CA LYS A 143 -9.81 -3.09 0.59
C LYS A 143 -8.75 -2.19 1.23
N TRP A 144 -7.79 -2.83 1.88
CA TRP A 144 -6.70 -2.21 2.61
C TRP A 144 -5.36 -2.84 2.27
N ILE A 145 -4.28 -2.14 2.59
CA ILE A 145 -2.91 -2.61 2.40
C ILE A 145 -2.19 -2.55 3.73
N LEU A 146 -1.49 -3.62 4.09
CA LEU A 146 -0.45 -3.60 5.12
C LEU A 146 0.90 -3.50 4.41
N ASN A 147 1.46 -2.30 4.37
CA ASN A 147 2.80 -2.06 3.83
C ASN A 147 3.86 -2.34 4.90
N ALA A 148 4.85 -3.15 4.57
CA ALA A 148 5.85 -3.67 5.50
C ALA A 148 7.01 -2.69 5.78
N SER A 149 7.22 -1.71 4.90
CA SER A 149 8.35 -0.77 4.94
C SER A 149 9.73 -1.44 5.15
N PHE A 150 9.95 -2.66 4.65
CA PHE A 150 11.17 -3.41 4.92
C PHE A 150 12.44 -2.76 4.35
N GLU A 151 12.32 -2.13 3.18
CA GLU A 151 13.43 -1.45 2.51
C GLU A 151 13.61 0.00 3.00
N ASP A 152 12.62 0.53 3.71
CA ASP A 152 12.64 1.87 4.30
C ASP A 152 12.91 1.76 5.80
N GLN A 153 14.17 1.86 6.20
CA GLN A 153 14.52 1.74 7.62
C GLN A 153 14.08 2.95 8.46
N SER A 154 13.63 4.05 7.85
CA SER A 154 12.94 5.10 8.62
C SER A 154 11.54 4.64 9.02
N LEU A 155 10.92 3.73 8.25
CA LEU A 155 9.51 3.37 8.30
C LEU A 155 8.55 4.51 7.91
N LEU A 156 9.06 5.73 7.63
CA LEU A 156 8.29 6.97 7.52
C LEU A 156 8.04 7.44 6.09
N ARG A 157 8.80 7.01 5.08
CA ARG A 157 8.84 7.70 3.78
C ARG A 157 7.51 7.70 3.06
N ASN A 158 6.83 6.55 3.04
CA ASN A 158 5.48 6.47 2.50
C ASN A 158 4.50 7.32 3.32
N LYS A 159 4.55 7.25 4.67
CA LYS A 159 3.66 8.02 5.55
C LYS A 159 3.82 9.53 5.34
N LEU A 160 5.06 10.02 5.34
CA LEU A 160 5.38 11.42 5.11
C LEU A 160 4.89 11.86 3.74
N ALA A 161 5.26 11.15 2.67
CA ALA A 161 4.85 11.53 1.33
C ALA A 161 3.33 11.55 1.17
N TYR A 162 2.61 10.56 1.71
CA TYR A 162 1.15 10.51 1.66
C TYR A 162 0.49 11.63 2.45
N ASP A 163 0.91 11.89 3.69
CA ASP A 163 0.34 12.94 4.52
C ASP A 163 0.58 14.32 3.90
N ILE A 164 1.79 14.61 3.42
CA ILE A 164 2.09 15.89 2.74
C ILE A 164 1.31 16.00 1.43
N SER A 165 1.18 14.92 0.67
CA SER A 165 0.40 14.95 -0.57
C SER A 165 -1.08 15.21 -0.32
N ARG A 166 -1.63 14.80 0.83
CA ARG A 166 -3.02 15.11 1.21
C ARG A 166 -3.26 16.58 1.58
N GLU A 167 -2.21 17.31 1.96
CA GLU A 167 -2.29 18.77 2.16
C GLU A 167 -2.27 19.54 0.83
N ILE A 168 -1.83 18.90 -0.25
CA ILE A 168 -1.56 19.54 -1.54
C ILE A 168 -2.59 19.14 -2.60
N MET A 169 -2.89 17.84 -2.69
CA MET A 169 -3.74 17.23 -3.70
C MET A 169 -5.16 16.98 -3.17
N GLU A 170 -6.13 16.85 -4.09
CA GLU A 170 -7.50 16.47 -3.78
C GLU A 170 -7.59 15.12 -3.07
N TYR A 171 -6.79 14.14 -3.50
CA TYR A 171 -6.64 12.86 -2.84
C TYR A 171 -5.20 12.36 -2.91
N ALA A 172 -4.72 11.87 -1.77
CA ALA A 172 -3.64 10.92 -1.65
C ALA A 172 -4.02 9.89 -0.58
N PRO A 173 -3.49 8.65 -0.65
CA PRO A 173 -3.87 7.59 0.29
C PRO A 173 -3.71 8.04 1.74
N ARG A 174 -4.71 7.83 2.59
CA ARG A 174 -4.49 7.92 4.04
C ARG A 174 -3.75 6.70 4.53
N SER A 175 -3.01 6.87 5.61
CA SER A 175 -2.26 5.78 6.21
C SER A 175 -1.99 5.99 7.69
N GLU A 176 -2.06 4.90 8.45
CA GLU A 176 -1.84 4.86 9.90
C GLU A 176 -0.85 3.74 10.27
N PHE A 177 0.00 3.97 11.26
CA PHE A 177 0.93 2.96 11.75
C PHE A 177 0.20 1.89 12.56
N CYS A 178 0.66 0.64 12.47
CA CYS A 178 0.19 -0.44 13.32
C CYS A 178 1.27 -1.50 13.54
N GLU A 179 1.17 -2.25 14.64
CA GLU A 179 1.95 -3.47 14.84
C GLU A 179 1.14 -4.68 14.35
N VAL A 180 1.78 -5.60 13.63
CA VAL A 180 1.10 -6.78 13.07
C VAL A 180 1.58 -8.04 13.77
N TYR A 181 0.61 -8.90 14.12
CA TYR A 181 0.85 -10.30 14.47
C TYR A 181 0.17 -11.20 13.45
N LEU A 182 0.90 -12.18 12.93
CA LEU A 182 0.38 -13.16 11.97
C LEU A 182 0.51 -14.57 12.56
N ILE A 183 -0.64 -15.18 12.82
CA ILE A 183 -0.79 -16.57 13.26
C ILE A 183 -1.10 -17.37 12.01
N ASP A 184 -0.08 -17.97 11.43
CA ASP A 184 -0.17 -18.86 10.27
C ASP A 184 0.08 -20.32 10.60
N ASP A 185 0.06 -20.65 11.89
CA ASP A 185 0.09 -22.00 12.45
C ASP A 185 -1.18 -22.29 13.28
N GLU A 186 -1.20 -23.42 13.97
CA GLU A 186 -2.31 -23.81 14.86
C GLU A 186 -2.03 -23.46 16.34
N GLN A 187 -1.02 -22.63 16.61
CA GLN A 187 -0.62 -22.26 17.97
C GLN A 187 -1.35 -21.01 18.47
N PRO A 188 -1.53 -20.87 19.80
CA PRO A 188 -2.00 -19.63 20.37
C PRO A 188 -1.04 -18.48 20.07
N LEU A 189 -1.58 -17.25 20.05
CA LEU A 189 -0.79 -16.04 19.86
C LEU A 189 0.36 -15.93 20.89
N THR A 190 1.59 -15.86 20.41
CA THR A 190 2.78 -15.54 21.18
C THR A 190 3.58 -14.43 20.50
N THR A 191 4.65 -13.96 21.13
CA THR A 191 5.61 -13.02 20.54
C THR A 191 6.29 -13.55 19.28
N ALA A 192 6.32 -14.88 19.07
CA ALA A 192 6.87 -15.47 17.84
C ALA A 192 6.11 -15.05 16.57
N HIS A 193 4.81 -14.75 16.71
CA HIS A 193 3.94 -14.29 15.62
C HIS A 193 4.11 -12.81 15.27
N TYR A 194 4.93 -12.07 16.03
CA TYR A 194 5.16 -10.66 15.77
C TYR A 194 5.84 -10.45 14.42
N MET A 195 5.25 -9.60 13.59
CA MET A 195 5.70 -9.26 12.25
C MET A 195 6.31 -7.86 12.16
N GLY A 196 6.34 -7.06 13.23
CA GLY A 196 6.89 -5.70 13.21
C GLY A 196 5.84 -4.62 12.94
N ILE A 197 6.35 -3.40 12.72
CA ILE A 197 5.54 -2.24 12.32
C ILE A 197 5.12 -2.37 10.85
N TYR A 198 3.88 -2.06 10.56
CA TYR A 198 3.33 -1.89 9.23
C TYR A 198 2.69 -0.51 9.12
N LEU A 199 2.54 -0.05 7.88
CA LEU A 199 1.71 1.07 7.53
C LEU A 199 0.40 0.53 6.93
N LEU A 200 -0.73 0.74 7.60
CA LEU A 200 -2.05 0.44 7.08
C LEU A 200 -2.45 1.56 6.10
N VAL A 201 -2.55 1.24 4.81
CA VAL A 201 -2.74 2.22 3.73
C VAL A 201 -4.06 1.99 3.00
N GLU A 202 -4.75 3.08 2.65
CA GLU A 202 -5.85 3.06 1.70
C GLU A 202 -5.39 2.54 0.33
N LYS A 203 -6.07 1.51 -0.20
CA LYS A 203 -5.85 1.10 -1.59
C LYS A 203 -6.45 2.14 -2.54
N ILE A 204 -5.64 2.67 -3.47
CA ILE A 204 -6.16 3.57 -4.52
C ILE A 204 -7.30 2.87 -5.26
N GLY A 205 -8.41 3.58 -5.39
CA GLY A 205 -9.62 3.13 -6.05
C GLY A 205 -10.65 4.24 -6.08
N ARG A 206 -11.70 4.04 -6.87
CA ARG A 206 -12.84 4.94 -6.95
C ARG A 206 -13.66 4.82 -5.67
N ASP A 207 -13.84 5.93 -4.96
CA ASP A 207 -14.76 6.10 -3.84
C ASP A 207 -14.89 7.59 -3.51
N GLU A 208 -16.02 8.02 -2.94
CA GLU A 208 -16.26 9.43 -2.57
C GLU A 208 -15.24 9.95 -1.54
N SER A 209 -14.61 9.07 -0.76
CA SER A 209 -13.55 9.43 0.18
C SER A 209 -12.14 9.14 -0.34
N ARG A 210 -12.01 8.68 -1.60
CA ARG A 210 -10.74 8.35 -2.26
C ARG A 210 -10.58 9.15 -3.56
N VAL A 211 -10.41 8.47 -4.71
CA VAL A 211 -10.53 9.13 -6.00
C VAL A 211 -12.03 9.35 -6.26
N ASP A 212 -12.49 10.55 -5.92
CA ASP A 212 -13.88 10.95 -6.03
C ASP A 212 -14.24 11.26 -7.49
N ILE A 213 -14.59 10.20 -8.22
CA ILE A 213 -15.16 10.27 -9.55
C ILE A 213 -16.49 9.51 -9.56
N SER A 214 -17.37 9.88 -10.47
CA SER A 214 -18.67 9.26 -10.63
C SER A 214 -18.57 7.77 -10.97
N GLN A 215 -19.59 7.01 -10.59
CA GLN A 215 -19.67 5.60 -10.96
C GLN A 215 -19.93 5.43 -12.46
N THR A 216 -19.33 4.41 -13.07
CA THR A 216 -19.58 4.07 -14.46
C THR A 216 -21.04 3.73 -14.71
N MET A 217 -21.59 4.23 -15.82
CA MET A 217 -22.93 3.87 -16.27
C MET A 217 -22.89 2.70 -17.26
N ASN A 218 -23.64 1.63 -16.97
CA ASN A 218 -23.56 0.39 -17.77
C ASN A 218 -23.93 0.57 -19.25
N HIS A 219 -24.85 1.49 -19.57
CA HIS A 219 -25.40 1.70 -20.91
C HIS A 219 -24.65 2.76 -21.74
N LEU A 220 -23.56 3.34 -21.22
CA LEU A 220 -22.76 4.35 -21.92
C LEU A 220 -21.34 3.84 -22.20
N ALA A 221 -20.79 4.28 -23.33
CA ALA A 221 -19.38 4.11 -23.66
C ALA A 221 -18.50 5.10 -22.91
N GLU A 222 -18.96 6.34 -22.74
CA GLU A 222 -18.31 7.33 -21.88
C GLU A 222 -18.32 6.83 -20.43
N THR A 223 -17.18 6.95 -19.76
CA THR A 223 -17.02 6.51 -18.37
C THR A 223 -15.98 7.34 -17.63
N SER A 224 -16.17 7.50 -16.32
CA SER A 224 -15.10 7.93 -15.43
C SER A 224 -14.07 6.82 -15.30
N PHE A 225 -12.79 7.16 -15.22
CA PHE A 225 -11.74 6.14 -15.19
C PHE A 225 -10.58 6.50 -14.26
N ILE A 226 -9.89 5.45 -13.82
CA ILE A 226 -8.57 5.52 -13.21
C ILE A 226 -7.67 4.59 -14.03
N VAL A 227 -6.53 5.11 -14.47
CA VAL A 227 -5.52 4.38 -15.22
C VAL A 227 -4.18 4.53 -14.53
N SER A 228 -3.35 3.48 -14.58
CA SER A 228 -2.04 3.47 -13.93
C SER A 228 -0.94 3.01 -14.86
N ARG A 229 0.30 3.46 -14.68
CA ARG A 229 1.49 2.78 -15.17
C ARG A 229 2.08 1.99 -14.02
N ASN A 230 2.09 0.67 -14.16
CA ASN A 230 2.63 -0.25 -13.17
C ASN A 230 3.14 -1.52 -13.88
N ARG A 231 3.75 -2.43 -13.13
CA ARG A 231 4.20 -3.71 -13.66
C ARG A 231 3.02 -4.57 -14.09
N ILE A 232 2.94 -4.81 -15.39
CA ILE A 232 1.86 -5.53 -16.08
C ILE A 232 1.75 -6.99 -15.61
N LYS A 233 0.52 -7.42 -15.34
CA LYS A 233 0.11 -8.80 -15.09
C LYS A 233 -0.71 -9.35 -16.26
N PRO A 234 -0.75 -10.67 -16.48
CA PRO A 234 -1.51 -11.26 -17.59
C PRO A 234 -3.01 -10.94 -17.62
N SER A 235 -3.60 -10.55 -16.49
CA SER A 235 -5.02 -10.21 -16.37
C SER A 235 -5.32 -8.71 -16.47
N ASP A 236 -4.31 -7.89 -16.71
CA ASP A 236 -4.49 -6.45 -16.73
C ASP A 236 -5.04 -5.97 -18.08
N ASN A 237 -5.98 -5.04 -18.02
CA ASN A 237 -6.57 -4.42 -19.21
C ASN A 237 -5.67 -3.27 -19.66
N LEU A 238 -4.86 -3.53 -20.69
CA LEU A 238 -3.89 -2.55 -21.19
C LEU A 238 -4.53 -1.54 -22.13
N LEU A 239 -4.11 -0.29 -22.01
CA LEU A 239 -4.36 0.73 -23.02
C LEU A 239 -3.46 0.51 -24.24
N LYS A 240 -4.02 0.84 -25.40
CA LYS A 240 -3.37 0.91 -26.72
C LYS A 240 -3.44 2.34 -27.26
N ASN A 241 -3.15 3.29 -26.39
CA ASN A 241 -3.21 4.73 -26.65
C ASN A 241 -1.98 5.23 -27.43
N TYR A 242 -2.00 6.49 -27.89
CA TYR A 242 -0.93 7.10 -28.68
C TYR A 242 0.46 6.90 -28.07
N GLY A 243 0.64 7.21 -26.78
CA GLY A 243 1.91 7.05 -26.08
C GLY A 243 2.46 5.63 -26.14
N SER A 244 1.60 4.61 -26.01
CA SER A 244 2.01 3.21 -26.17
C SER A 244 2.42 2.85 -27.61
N GLN A 245 1.82 3.50 -28.62
CA GLN A 245 2.09 3.24 -30.04
C GLN A 245 3.43 3.84 -30.49
N ILE A 246 3.82 4.97 -29.89
CA ILE A 246 5.08 5.65 -30.19
C ILE A 246 6.20 5.32 -29.20
N TYR A 247 5.98 4.38 -28.27
CA TYR A 247 6.93 4.00 -27.22
C TYR A 247 7.34 5.19 -26.34
N LEU A 248 6.38 6.03 -25.98
CA LEU A 248 6.61 7.19 -25.10
C LEU A 248 7.08 6.78 -23.69
N TYR A 249 6.70 5.57 -23.27
CA TYR A 249 7.07 4.99 -21.98
C TYR A 249 7.23 3.47 -22.12
N ASP A 250 8.03 2.87 -21.23
CA ASP A 250 8.41 1.45 -21.31
C ASP A 250 7.25 0.48 -21.00
N TYR A 251 6.23 0.94 -20.27
CA TYR A 251 5.12 0.12 -19.80
C TYR A 251 3.76 0.74 -20.14
N ASN A 252 2.92 -0.04 -20.82
CA ASN A 252 1.55 0.37 -21.12
C ASN A 252 0.77 0.73 -19.86
N MET A 253 -0.16 1.68 -20.01
CA MET A 253 -1.11 2.00 -18.96
C MET A 253 -2.11 0.86 -18.78
N ILE A 254 -2.54 0.65 -17.55
CA ILE A 254 -3.51 -0.35 -17.09
C ILE A 254 -4.79 0.39 -16.69
N VAL A 255 -5.94 -0.14 -17.06
CA VAL A 255 -7.23 0.33 -16.54
C VAL A 255 -7.45 -0.25 -15.13
N GLU A 256 -7.45 0.63 -14.13
CA GLU A 256 -7.72 0.29 -12.73
C GLU A 256 -9.21 0.44 -12.38
N TYR A 257 -9.88 1.42 -13.00
CA TYR A 257 -11.32 1.64 -12.88
C TYR A 257 -11.91 2.13 -14.23
N PRO A 258 -13.08 1.63 -14.66
CA PRO A 258 -13.79 0.47 -14.11
C PRO A 258 -13.05 -0.84 -14.42
N LYS A 259 -13.16 -1.83 -13.52
CA LYS A 259 -12.49 -3.13 -13.70
C LYS A 259 -13.48 -4.25 -14.05
N SER A 260 -14.48 -4.49 -13.20
CA SER A 260 -15.53 -5.49 -13.42
C SER A 260 -16.56 -5.07 -14.46
N GLU A 261 -16.74 -3.77 -14.67
CA GLU A 261 -17.75 -3.17 -15.55
C GLU A 261 -17.14 -2.64 -16.87
N LEU A 262 -15.88 -2.98 -17.14
CA LEU A 262 -15.18 -2.56 -18.35
C LEU A 262 -15.71 -3.32 -19.56
N THR A 263 -16.44 -2.63 -20.44
CA THR A 263 -16.84 -3.13 -21.77
C THR A 263 -15.84 -2.69 -22.83
N ASP A 264 -15.83 -3.35 -23.99
CA ASP A 264 -14.97 -2.97 -25.12
C ASP A 264 -15.17 -1.49 -25.52
N GLU A 265 -16.41 -1.00 -25.50
CA GLU A 265 -16.76 0.40 -25.82
C GLU A 265 -16.15 1.38 -24.81
N LYS A 266 -16.18 1.06 -23.52
CA LYS A 266 -15.53 1.86 -22.47
C LYS A 266 -14.02 1.84 -22.61
N GLN A 267 -13.45 0.68 -22.93
CA GLN A 267 -12.02 0.57 -23.18
C GLN A 267 -11.60 1.40 -24.41
N ILE A 268 -12.41 1.42 -25.48
CA ILE A 268 -12.20 2.28 -26.65
C ILE A 268 -12.25 3.76 -26.25
N TYR A 269 -13.26 4.17 -25.48
CA TYR A 269 -13.39 5.55 -25.00
C TYR A 269 -12.17 5.99 -24.16
N ILE A 270 -11.73 5.19 -23.19
CA ILE A 270 -10.55 5.50 -22.37
C ILE A 270 -9.30 5.61 -23.24
N ASN A 271 -9.12 4.68 -24.18
CA ASN A 271 -8.00 4.72 -25.13
C ASN A 271 -8.00 5.99 -25.98
N GLN A 272 -9.16 6.38 -26.52
CA GLN A 272 -9.30 7.59 -27.34
C GLN A 272 -9.02 8.84 -26.51
N THR A 273 -9.61 8.94 -25.32
CA THR A 273 -9.43 10.08 -24.41
C THR A 273 -7.95 10.32 -24.07
N ILE A 274 -7.21 9.27 -23.66
CA ILE A 274 -5.78 9.39 -23.38
C ILE A 274 -4.99 9.67 -24.66
N SER A 275 -5.34 9.04 -25.79
CA SER A 275 -4.66 9.27 -27.07
C SER A 275 -4.80 10.70 -27.57
N GLU A 276 -5.97 11.31 -27.40
CA GLU A 276 -6.24 12.69 -27.82
C GLU A 276 -5.39 13.67 -27.01
N PHE A 277 -5.39 13.52 -25.68
CA PHE A 277 -4.50 14.29 -24.80
C PHE A 277 -3.04 14.19 -25.25
N GLU A 278 -2.52 12.99 -25.42
CA GLU A 278 -1.10 12.82 -25.77
C GLU A 278 -0.81 13.33 -27.18
N ARG A 279 -1.69 13.09 -28.16
CA ARG A 279 -1.51 13.61 -29.53
C ARG A 279 -1.43 15.13 -29.55
N VAL A 280 -2.27 15.80 -28.77
CA VAL A 280 -2.23 17.26 -28.63
C VAL A 280 -0.94 17.69 -27.94
N LEU A 281 -0.58 17.04 -26.83
CA LEU A 281 0.63 17.37 -26.07
C LEU A 281 1.91 17.23 -26.92
N TYR A 282 2.01 16.22 -27.77
CA TYR A 282 3.16 15.99 -28.65
C TYR A 282 2.98 16.57 -30.06
N SER A 283 2.07 17.53 -30.24
CA SER A 283 1.90 18.28 -31.50
C SER A 283 2.59 19.65 -31.47
N ASP A 284 2.74 20.27 -32.63
CA ASP A 284 3.25 21.65 -32.76
C ASP A 284 2.34 22.72 -32.13
N ARG A 285 1.12 22.36 -31.72
CA ARG A 285 0.14 23.27 -31.11
C ARG A 285 -0.15 22.93 -29.64
N PHE A 286 0.76 22.20 -29.00
CA PHE A 286 0.54 21.69 -27.65
C PHE A 286 0.22 22.79 -26.63
N ASP A 287 0.78 23.99 -26.78
CA ASP A 287 0.62 25.14 -25.89
C ASP A 287 -0.45 26.15 -26.37
N ASP A 288 -1.26 25.79 -27.37
CA ASP A 288 -2.39 26.61 -27.80
C ASP A 288 -3.37 26.83 -26.62
N PRO A 289 -3.79 28.07 -26.34
CA PRO A 289 -4.58 28.38 -25.14
C PRO A 289 -6.02 27.85 -25.18
N ILE A 290 -6.50 27.38 -26.33
CA ILE A 290 -7.87 26.87 -26.53
C ILE A 290 -7.84 25.39 -26.85
N GLU A 291 -6.96 24.96 -27.77
CA GLU A 291 -6.92 23.60 -28.33
C GLU A 291 -5.73 22.76 -27.83
N GLY A 292 -4.83 23.36 -27.03
CA GLY A 292 -3.64 22.70 -26.51
C GLY A 292 -3.93 21.79 -25.32
N TYR A 293 -2.87 21.38 -24.61
CA TYR A 293 -2.99 20.46 -23.47
C TYR A 293 -3.96 20.98 -22.40
N VAL A 294 -4.10 22.31 -22.28
CA VAL A 294 -5.00 22.96 -21.32
C VAL A 294 -6.48 22.60 -21.54
N ALA A 295 -6.88 22.15 -22.74
CA ALA A 295 -8.23 21.66 -23.01
C ALA A 295 -8.48 20.27 -22.42
N HIS A 296 -7.42 19.48 -22.23
CA HIS A 296 -7.50 18.05 -21.91
C HIS A 296 -7.16 17.73 -20.46
N ILE A 297 -6.25 18.50 -19.84
CA ILE A 297 -5.78 18.24 -18.48
C ILE A 297 -6.14 19.33 -17.48
N ASP A 298 -6.33 18.92 -16.23
CA ASP A 298 -6.28 19.80 -15.08
C ASP A 298 -4.81 20.15 -14.81
N VAL A 299 -4.40 21.34 -15.24
CA VAL A 299 -3.01 21.79 -15.18
C VAL A 299 -2.47 21.82 -13.75
N ASP A 300 -3.29 22.26 -12.79
CA ASP A 300 -2.88 22.36 -11.39
C ASP A 300 -2.59 20.97 -10.80
N SER A 301 -3.39 19.96 -11.13
CA SER A 301 -3.12 18.58 -10.70
C SER A 301 -1.80 18.02 -11.23
N PHE A 302 -1.44 18.33 -12.48
CA PHE A 302 -0.15 17.93 -13.06
C PHE A 302 1.01 18.67 -12.42
N ILE A 303 0.84 19.95 -12.10
CA ILE A 303 1.84 20.75 -11.38
C ILE A 303 2.08 20.20 -9.97
N ASP A 304 1.02 19.92 -9.22
CA ASP A 304 1.15 19.38 -7.86
C ASP A 304 1.79 17.98 -7.88
N TYR A 305 1.39 17.13 -8.83
CA TYR A 305 2.02 15.82 -9.04
C TYR A 305 3.52 15.94 -9.39
N PHE A 306 3.89 16.90 -10.23
CA PHE A 306 5.29 17.18 -10.54
C PHE A 306 6.07 17.56 -9.28
N ILE A 307 5.58 18.57 -8.54
CA ILE A 307 6.29 19.13 -7.39
C ILE A 307 6.49 18.08 -6.31
N ILE A 308 5.46 17.28 -5.99
CA ILE A 308 5.54 16.26 -4.94
C ILE A 308 6.60 15.20 -5.29
N ASN A 309 6.51 14.62 -6.49
CA ASN A 309 7.46 13.57 -6.90
C ASN A 309 8.87 14.11 -7.10
N GLU A 310 9.01 15.34 -7.60
CA GLU A 310 10.32 15.98 -7.75
C GLU A 310 10.95 16.34 -6.40
N PHE A 311 10.18 16.91 -5.47
CA PHE A 311 10.67 17.31 -4.15
C PHE A 311 11.11 16.09 -3.34
N PHE A 312 10.26 15.05 -3.24
CA PHE A 312 10.62 13.83 -2.51
C PHE A 312 11.52 12.88 -3.31
N LYS A 313 11.86 13.24 -4.56
CA LYS A 313 12.70 12.44 -5.46
C LYS A 313 12.16 11.02 -5.65
N ASN A 314 10.86 10.90 -5.91
CA ASN A 314 10.26 9.64 -6.30
C ASN A 314 10.58 9.35 -7.77
N THR A 315 11.65 8.59 -7.99
CA THR A 315 12.09 8.16 -9.32
C THR A 315 11.26 7.03 -9.91
N ASP A 316 10.34 6.43 -9.14
CA ASP A 316 9.40 5.45 -9.68
C ASP A 316 8.31 6.15 -10.51
N ALA A 317 7.93 7.37 -10.10
CA ALA A 317 7.00 8.21 -10.83
C ALA A 317 7.48 8.43 -12.28
N GLY A 318 6.55 8.32 -13.23
CA GLY A 318 6.86 8.39 -14.66
C GLY A 318 7.24 7.07 -15.30
N ILE A 319 7.61 6.04 -14.53
CA ILE A 319 7.93 4.69 -15.02
C ILE A 319 6.87 3.70 -14.52
N PHE A 320 6.73 3.62 -13.20
CA PHE A 320 5.69 2.87 -12.50
C PHE A 320 4.95 3.81 -11.53
N SER A 321 4.07 3.26 -10.68
CA SER A 321 3.38 3.97 -9.60
C SER A 321 2.73 5.31 -10.01
N THR A 322 2.33 5.42 -11.28
CA THR A 322 1.84 6.67 -11.86
C THR A 322 0.38 6.53 -12.23
N TYR A 323 -0.48 7.37 -11.65
CA TYR A 323 -1.92 7.32 -11.87
C TYR A 323 -2.38 8.56 -12.63
N LEU A 324 -3.37 8.38 -13.50
CA LEU A 324 -4.23 9.44 -14.01
C LEU A 324 -5.69 9.05 -13.76
N TYR A 325 -6.55 10.04 -13.55
CA TYR A 325 -7.98 9.82 -13.43
C TYR A 325 -8.78 10.90 -14.15
N LYS A 326 -10.03 10.59 -14.48
CA LYS A 326 -10.96 11.52 -15.13
C LYS A 326 -12.38 11.16 -14.72
N ASP A 327 -13.17 12.17 -14.35
CA ASP A 327 -14.64 12.06 -14.22
C ASP A 327 -15.37 12.40 -15.53
N TYR A 328 -16.66 12.09 -15.64
CA TYR A 328 -17.52 12.54 -16.75
C TYR A 328 -17.36 14.03 -17.02
N GLU A 329 -17.21 14.40 -18.29
CA GLU A 329 -17.06 15.80 -18.74
C GLU A 329 -15.94 16.64 -18.08
N SER A 330 -15.13 16.05 -17.18
CA SER A 330 -14.00 16.72 -16.53
C SER A 330 -12.70 16.55 -17.34
N LYS A 331 -11.66 17.29 -16.95
CA LYS A 331 -10.31 17.13 -17.50
C LYS A 331 -9.58 15.97 -16.82
N ILE A 332 -8.59 15.42 -17.51
CA ILE A 332 -7.71 14.40 -16.95
C ILE A 332 -6.87 15.03 -15.83
N LYS A 333 -6.83 14.38 -14.67
CA LYS A 333 -6.02 14.77 -13.52
C LYS A 333 -4.85 13.82 -13.31
N ALA A 334 -3.72 14.33 -12.82
CA ALA A 334 -2.57 13.52 -12.43
C ALA A 334 -2.64 13.11 -10.97
N GLY A 335 -2.20 11.88 -10.69
CA GLY A 335 -2.23 11.26 -9.37
C GLY A 335 -3.41 10.32 -9.16
N PRO A 336 -3.68 9.89 -7.92
CA PRO A 336 -2.91 10.19 -6.70
C PRO A 336 -1.46 9.65 -6.77
N VAL A 337 -0.57 10.19 -5.94
CA VAL A 337 0.81 9.70 -5.83
C VAL A 337 0.90 8.34 -5.12
N TRP A 338 1.96 7.58 -5.39
CA TRP A 338 2.15 6.23 -4.85
C TRP A 338 3.65 5.84 -4.77
N ASP A 339 3.99 4.96 -3.83
CA ASP A 339 5.30 4.28 -3.67
C ASP A 339 6.52 5.22 -3.46
N PHE A 340 6.74 5.63 -2.22
CA PHE A 340 7.87 6.48 -1.81
C PHE A 340 8.90 5.75 -0.94
N ASP A 341 8.81 4.43 -0.79
CA ASP A 341 9.75 3.66 0.04
C ASP A 341 11.20 3.80 -0.44
N SER A 342 11.41 3.86 -1.75
CA SER A 342 12.74 4.07 -2.37
C SER A 342 13.08 5.55 -2.65
N ALA A 343 12.25 6.47 -2.17
CA ALA A 343 12.44 7.91 -2.35
C ALA A 343 13.32 8.52 -1.25
N MET A 344 13.56 9.83 -1.30
CA MET A 344 14.27 10.57 -0.24
C MET A 344 15.62 9.94 0.18
N GLY A 345 16.46 9.66 -0.83
CA GLY A 345 17.81 9.12 -0.64
C GLY A 345 17.88 7.62 -0.29
N ASN A 346 16.77 6.88 -0.37
CA ASN A 346 16.70 5.47 0.07
C ASN A 346 16.89 4.41 -1.04
N SER A 347 17.38 4.81 -2.21
CA SER A 347 17.59 3.88 -3.31
C SER A 347 19.07 3.58 -3.52
N THR A 348 19.36 2.31 -3.81
CA THR A 348 20.68 1.87 -4.28
C THR A 348 20.77 1.69 -5.79
N HIS A 349 19.70 1.96 -6.52
CA HIS A 349 19.70 1.86 -7.98
C HIS A 349 20.23 3.15 -8.62
N LEU A 350 21.08 3.01 -9.65
CA LEU A 350 21.35 4.01 -10.71
C LEU A 350 21.61 5.47 -10.26
N PHE A 351 22.78 5.71 -9.67
CA PHE A 351 23.41 7.03 -9.63
C PHE A 351 23.47 7.65 -11.05
N PRO A 352 23.13 8.93 -11.27
CA PRO A 352 23.03 10.02 -10.28
C PRO A 352 21.59 10.47 -9.91
N TYR A 353 20.54 9.70 -10.21
CA TYR A 353 19.16 10.25 -10.17
C TYR A 353 18.45 10.15 -8.82
N TYR A 354 19.14 9.72 -7.77
CA TYR A 354 18.54 9.44 -6.45
C TYR A 354 19.16 10.27 -5.32
N ASP A 355 20.16 11.11 -5.64
CA ASP A 355 20.70 12.07 -4.71
C ASP A 355 19.81 13.33 -4.61
N GLU A 356 20.15 14.20 -3.68
CA GLU A 356 19.47 15.45 -3.38
C GLU A 356 19.51 16.46 -4.54
N THR A 357 20.35 16.24 -5.56
CA THR A 357 20.61 17.17 -6.66
C THR A 357 20.01 16.72 -7.99
N GLY A 358 19.88 17.65 -8.93
CA GLY A 358 19.40 17.36 -10.28
C GLY A 358 17.88 17.18 -10.38
N PHE A 359 17.36 17.41 -11.58
CA PHE A 359 15.95 17.20 -11.87
C PHE A 359 15.66 15.82 -12.49
N TYR A 360 14.59 15.16 -12.03
CA TYR A 360 14.17 13.85 -12.53
C TYR A 360 12.91 13.93 -13.40
N MET A 361 11.83 14.51 -12.87
CA MET A 361 10.53 14.62 -13.53
C MET A 361 10.57 15.25 -14.94
N PRO A 362 11.48 16.19 -15.28
CA PRO A 362 11.62 16.68 -16.66
C PRO A 362 11.96 15.62 -17.72
N ARG A 363 12.37 14.42 -17.30
CA ARG A 363 12.69 13.29 -18.18
C ARG A 363 11.56 12.28 -18.29
N THR A 364 10.48 12.49 -17.55
CA THR A 364 9.36 11.57 -17.50
C THR A 364 8.33 11.95 -18.56
N ALA A 365 7.60 10.95 -19.04
CA ALA A 365 6.55 11.15 -20.03
C ALA A 365 5.58 12.26 -19.61
N TRP A 366 5.15 13.04 -20.60
CA TRP A 366 4.31 14.24 -20.51
C TRP A 366 5.04 15.46 -19.97
N PHE A 367 5.78 15.32 -18.87
CA PHE A 367 6.47 16.46 -18.23
C PHE A 367 7.62 17.01 -19.08
N GLU A 368 8.33 16.17 -19.84
CA GLU A 368 9.33 16.65 -20.81
C GLU A 368 8.78 17.65 -21.83
N GLN A 369 7.49 17.53 -22.14
CA GLN A 369 6.80 18.36 -23.14
C GLN A 369 6.04 19.51 -22.49
N LEU A 370 5.39 19.28 -21.34
CA LEU A 370 4.72 20.34 -20.57
C LEU A 370 5.71 21.44 -20.14
N LEU A 371 6.94 21.08 -19.78
CA LEU A 371 7.99 22.04 -19.41
C LEU A 371 8.51 22.89 -20.57
N LYS A 372 8.05 22.65 -21.81
CA LYS A 372 8.32 23.53 -22.95
C LYS A 372 7.37 24.71 -23.04
N ASP A 373 6.23 24.68 -22.33
CA ASP A 373 5.36 25.85 -22.22
C ASP A 373 5.79 26.73 -21.04
N ARG A 374 6.21 27.96 -21.37
CA ARG A 374 6.63 28.97 -20.39
C ARG A 374 5.55 29.29 -19.36
N LYS A 375 4.27 29.20 -19.72
CA LYS A 375 3.16 29.43 -18.78
C LYS A 375 3.09 28.32 -17.73
N PHE A 376 3.17 27.06 -18.17
CA PHE A 376 3.23 25.90 -17.28
C PHE A 376 4.38 26.01 -16.29
N VAL A 377 5.61 26.27 -16.79
CA VAL A 377 6.81 26.34 -15.93
C VAL A 377 6.69 27.46 -14.89
N LYS A 378 6.19 28.64 -15.28
CA LYS A 378 5.97 29.76 -14.34
C LYS A 378 4.93 29.43 -13.28
N GLN A 379 3.82 28.80 -13.66
CA GLN A 379 2.79 28.38 -12.71
C GLN A 379 3.35 27.35 -11.71
N MET A 380 4.14 26.40 -12.21
CA MET A 380 4.79 25.39 -11.39
C MET A 380 5.81 25.99 -10.41
N ILE A 381 6.69 26.90 -10.86
CA ILE A 381 7.64 27.61 -10.00
C ILE A 381 6.89 28.38 -8.89
N ASN A 382 5.84 29.12 -9.25
CA ASN A 382 5.04 29.86 -8.29
C ASN A 382 4.36 28.94 -7.26
N ARG A 383 3.80 27.82 -7.72
CA ARG A 383 3.19 26.81 -6.85
C ARG A 383 4.22 26.18 -5.93
N TYR A 384 5.42 25.85 -6.43
CA TYR A 384 6.53 25.36 -5.62
C TYR A 384 6.90 26.35 -4.51
N HIS A 385 7.11 27.63 -4.82
CA HIS A 385 7.46 28.62 -3.79
C HIS A 385 6.37 28.82 -2.74
N LEU A 386 5.09 28.67 -3.11
CA LEU A 386 3.99 28.67 -2.13
C LEU A 386 4.10 27.48 -1.18
N LEU A 387 4.26 26.27 -1.74
CA LEU A 387 4.37 25.03 -0.96
C LEU A 387 5.64 25.00 -0.09
N ARG A 388 6.76 25.55 -0.59
CA ARG A 388 8.03 25.66 0.12
C ARG A 388 7.95 26.52 1.39
N ARG A 389 7.01 27.47 1.44
CA ARG A 389 6.72 28.30 2.63
C ARG A 389 5.71 27.66 3.59
N THR A 390 5.11 26.54 3.21
CA THR A 390 4.10 25.83 4.01
C THR A 390 4.52 24.37 4.22
N TYR A 391 3.90 23.45 3.50
CA TYR A 391 3.97 22.00 3.69
C TYR A 391 5.31 21.39 3.27
N LEU A 392 6.08 22.08 2.43
CA LEU A 392 7.43 21.67 2.02
C LEU A 392 8.54 22.49 2.72
N SER A 393 8.19 23.22 3.79
CA SER A 393 9.19 23.85 4.65
C SER A 393 9.92 22.79 5.48
N GLU A 394 11.19 23.05 5.84
CA GLU A 394 11.95 22.15 6.71
C GLU A 394 11.29 22.02 8.08
N GLU A 395 10.81 23.14 8.64
CA GLU A 395 10.11 23.18 9.92
C GLU A 395 8.90 22.25 9.93
N TYR A 396 8.04 22.32 8.91
CA TYR A 396 6.85 21.48 8.83
C TYR A 396 7.23 20.00 8.66
N LEU A 397 8.12 19.69 7.71
CA LEU A 397 8.52 18.31 7.42
C LEU A 397 9.26 17.65 8.59
N PHE A 398 10.14 18.38 9.28
CA PHE A 398 10.88 17.85 10.43
C PHE A 398 9.94 17.65 11.62
N THR A 399 9.00 18.57 11.84
CA THR A 399 7.95 18.41 12.85
C THR A 399 7.14 17.14 12.58
N GLN A 400 6.73 16.89 11.34
CA GLN A 400 6.01 15.66 10.99
C GLN A 400 6.85 14.41 11.25
N ILE A 401 8.12 14.41 10.85
CA ILE A 401 9.05 13.30 11.11
C ILE A 401 9.17 13.04 12.62
N ASP A 402 9.37 14.09 13.42
CA ASP A 402 9.50 13.96 14.88
C ASP A 402 8.21 13.43 15.53
N ASN A 403 7.05 13.91 15.08
CA ASN A 403 5.76 13.38 15.53
C ASN A 403 5.59 11.90 15.21
N TYR A 404 6.00 11.44 14.02
CA TYR A 404 5.93 10.02 13.67
C TYR A 404 6.90 9.17 14.50
N VAL A 405 8.12 9.66 14.76
CA VAL A 405 9.09 8.96 15.64
C VAL A 405 8.51 8.83 17.05
N GLU A 406 7.88 9.88 17.58
CA GLU A 406 7.21 9.85 18.88
C GLU A 406 6.04 8.87 18.90
N GLU A 407 5.19 8.87 17.86
CA GLU A 407 4.05 7.95 17.71
C GLU A 407 4.49 6.47 17.71
N LEU A 408 5.53 6.15 16.92
CA LEU A 408 6.08 4.80 16.85
C LEU A 408 6.69 4.34 18.18
N GLY A 409 7.31 5.25 18.94
CA GLY A 409 7.80 5.00 20.29
C GLY A 409 8.62 3.69 20.44
N LYS A 410 8.26 2.86 21.43
CA LYS A 410 8.96 1.58 21.68
C LYS A 410 8.76 0.53 20.58
N ALA A 411 7.77 0.69 19.70
CA ALA A 411 7.57 -0.25 18.59
C ALA A 411 8.76 -0.24 17.61
N ILE A 412 9.53 0.86 17.54
CA ILE A 412 10.76 0.95 16.75
C ILE A 412 11.74 -0.15 17.20
N GLN A 413 12.02 -0.22 18.50
CA GLN A 413 12.95 -1.21 19.05
C GLN A 413 12.47 -2.63 18.74
N ARG A 414 11.21 -2.96 19.03
CA ARG A 414 10.64 -4.29 18.75
C ARG A 414 10.71 -4.64 17.26
N ASN A 415 10.41 -3.69 16.38
CA ASN A 415 10.51 -3.91 14.94
C ASN A 415 11.93 -4.26 14.51
N PHE A 416 12.96 -3.56 14.99
CA PHE A 416 14.35 -3.83 14.60
C PHE A 416 15.00 -4.98 15.38
N GLU A 417 14.45 -5.41 16.52
CA GLU A 417 14.77 -6.70 17.12
C GLU A 417 14.28 -7.86 16.24
N LYS A 418 13.08 -7.73 15.64
CA LYS A 418 12.56 -8.71 14.68
C LYS A 418 13.23 -8.61 13.31
N TRP A 419 13.50 -7.40 12.82
CA TRP A 419 14.04 -7.12 11.48
C TRP A 419 15.26 -6.21 11.58
N PRO A 420 16.46 -6.75 11.88
CA PRO A 420 17.66 -5.93 12.09
C PRO A 420 17.95 -4.96 10.94
N VAL A 421 18.39 -3.74 11.25
CA VAL A 421 18.72 -2.71 10.24
C VAL A 421 19.74 -3.22 9.21
N GLU A 422 20.73 -3.98 9.68
CA GLU A 422 21.73 -4.67 8.87
C GLU A 422 21.12 -5.68 7.88
N LEU A 423 20.06 -6.40 8.27
CA LEU A 423 19.34 -7.30 7.38
C LEU A 423 18.53 -6.51 6.34
N CYS A 424 17.83 -5.46 6.77
CA CYS A 424 17.10 -4.55 5.87
C CYS A 424 18.03 -3.93 4.83
N ASN A 425 19.27 -3.59 5.22
CA ASN A 425 20.29 -3.05 4.33
C ASN A 425 20.70 -4.03 3.21
N GLN A 426 20.43 -5.32 3.36
CA GLN A 426 20.70 -6.35 2.35
C GLN A 426 19.53 -6.56 1.37
N SER A 427 18.47 -5.73 1.40
CA SER A 427 17.22 -5.95 0.64
C SER A 427 17.44 -6.30 -0.84
N GLU A 428 18.35 -5.62 -1.52
CA GLU A 428 18.70 -5.92 -2.92
C GLU A 428 19.27 -7.32 -3.12
N MET A 429 20.13 -7.75 -2.20
CA MET A 429 20.76 -9.07 -2.25
C MET A 429 19.75 -10.15 -1.89
N LEU A 430 18.85 -9.89 -0.93
CA LEU A 430 17.73 -10.78 -0.60
C LEU A 430 16.84 -11.01 -1.82
N LYS A 431 16.49 -9.94 -2.55
CA LYS A 431 15.69 -10.02 -3.79
C LYS A 431 16.44 -10.76 -4.91
N LYS A 432 17.71 -10.43 -5.12
CA LYS A 432 18.56 -11.00 -6.18
C LYS A 432 18.79 -12.50 -6.00
N TYR A 433 19.06 -12.94 -4.76
CA TYR A 433 19.36 -14.33 -4.42
C TYR A 433 18.20 -15.04 -3.72
N TYR A 434 16.97 -14.59 -3.97
CA TYR A 434 15.77 -15.12 -3.32
C TYR A 434 15.68 -16.65 -3.32
N GLN A 435 16.00 -17.32 -4.43
CA GLN A 435 15.91 -18.80 -4.49
C GLN A 435 16.88 -19.52 -3.53
N VAL A 436 18.00 -18.88 -3.19
CA VAL A 436 18.98 -19.41 -2.24
C VAL A 436 18.56 -19.09 -0.80
N ILE A 437 17.98 -17.91 -0.60
CA ILE A 437 17.64 -17.35 0.71
C ILE A 437 16.30 -17.83 1.25
N LYS A 438 15.35 -18.13 0.34
CA LYS A 438 13.97 -18.54 0.66
C LYS A 438 13.86 -19.59 1.77
N PRO A 439 14.69 -20.65 1.86
CA PRO A 439 14.58 -21.64 2.93
C PRO A 439 14.74 -21.06 4.34
N TYR A 440 15.39 -19.91 4.49
CA TYR A 440 15.67 -19.26 5.78
C TYR A 440 14.76 -18.06 6.05
N GLU A 441 13.93 -17.62 5.09
CA GLU A 441 13.23 -16.33 5.15
C GLU A 441 12.24 -16.18 6.31
N ARG A 442 11.79 -17.32 6.89
CA ARG A 442 10.84 -17.36 8.01
C ARG A 442 11.52 -17.19 9.38
N ASP A 443 12.80 -17.49 9.48
CA ASP A 443 13.58 -17.38 10.70
C ASP A 443 14.73 -16.39 10.48
N VAL A 444 14.56 -15.19 11.04
CA VAL A 444 15.52 -14.11 10.89
C VAL A 444 16.90 -14.48 11.45
N HIS A 445 16.97 -15.25 12.54
CA HIS A 445 18.24 -15.69 13.10
C HIS A 445 18.94 -16.69 12.18
N ALA A 446 18.18 -17.64 11.61
CA ALA A 446 18.72 -18.58 10.63
C ALA A 446 19.18 -17.87 9.35
N LEU A 447 18.42 -16.88 8.88
CA LEU A 447 18.78 -16.07 7.72
C LEU A 447 20.07 -15.26 7.95
N MET A 448 20.18 -14.59 9.09
CA MET A 448 21.38 -13.83 9.45
C MET A 448 22.61 -14.75 9.54
N THR A 449 22.48 -15.88 10.24
CA THR A 449 23.55 -16.90 10.31
C THR A 449 23.98 -17.37 8.92
N PHE A 450 23.02 -17.66 8.04
CA PHE A 450 23.31 -18.05 6.66
C PHE A 450 24.10 -16.98 5.90
N LEU A 451 23.73 -15.70 6.03
CA LEU A 451 24.41 -14.60 5.35
C LEU A 451 25.83 -14.34 5.88
N GLU A 452 26.05 -14.50 7.19
CA GLU A 452 27.37 -14.43 7.81
C GLU A 452 28.32 -15.53 7.29
N GLU A 453 27.80 -16.77 7.18
CA GLU A 453 28.55 -17.91 6.65
C GLU A 453 28.77 -17.84 5.13
N ASN A 454 27.98 -17.03 4.41
CA ASN A 454 27.97 -16.96 2.94
C ASN A 454 28.02 -15.50 2.43
N PRO A 455 29.15 -14.79 2.64
CA PRO A 455 29.28 -13.38 2.30
C PRO A 455 29.15 -13.07 0.79
N GLN A 456 29.20 -14.08 -0.09
CA GLN A 456 28.89 -13.91 -1.52
C GLN A 456 27.43 -13.52 -1.79
N TYR A 457 26.53 -13.68 -0.81
CA TYR A 457 25.12 -13.30 -0.89
C TYR A 457 24.82 -11.99 -0.15
N THR A 458 25.84 -11.24 0.29
CA THR A 458 25.70 -9.92 0.90
C THR A 458 26.43 -8.85 0.08
N VAL A 459 26.14 -7.60 0.38
CA VAL A 459 26.84 -6.42 -0.16
C VAL A 459 27.33 -5.56 0.99
N ASP A 460 28.40 -4.81 0.75
CA ASP A 460 28.84 -3.77 1.67
C ASP A 460 27.79 -2.67 1.76
N THR A 461 27.41 -2.33 2.99
CA THR A 461 26.34 -1.37 3.31
C THR A 461 26.85 -0.25 4.19
N GLN A 462 28.17 -0.03 4.30
CA GLN A 462 28.76 1.07 5.09
C GLN A 462 28.26 2.46 4.69
N ASN A 463 27.84 2.64 3.44
CA ASN A 463 27.22 3.89 2.97
C ASN A 463 25.76 4.06 3.40
N ARG A 464 25.09 2.99 3.85
CA ARG A 464 23.72 3.01 4.37
C ARG A 464 23.69 3.30 5.87
N ALA A 465 22.53 3.65 6.40
CA ALA A 465 22.37 3.88 7.84
C ALA A 465 22.59 2.56 8.59
N GLN A 466 23.24 2.64 9.75
CA GLN A 466 23.55 1.46 10.58
C GLN A 466 22.61 1.35 11.78
N SER A 467 21.78 2.37 12.02
CA SER A 467 20.75 2.41 13.05
C SER A 467 19.54 3.20 12.57
N TYR A 468 18.40 3.00 13.24
CA TYR A 468 17.19 3.79 13.01
C TYR A 468 17.46 5.30 13.13
N ASP A 469 18.09 5.74 14.21
CA ASP A 469 18.38 7.16 14.44
C ASP A 469 19.23 7.76 13.32
N SER A 470 20.26 7.03 12.86
CA SER A 470 21.09 7.48 11.74
C SER A 470 20.32 7.54 10.42
N GLU A 471 19.26 6.74 10.26
CA GLU A 471 18.38 6.78 9.10
C GLU A 471 17.42 7.98 9.15
N ILE A 472 16.92 8.34 10.34
CA ILE A 472 16.14 9.56 10.55
C ILE A 472 17.00 10.81 10.26
N ASP A 473 18.24 10.84 10.74
CA ASP A 473 19.18 11.92 10.45
C ASP A 473 19.44 12.05 8.94
N LYS A 474 19.61 10.92 8.24
CA LYS A 474 19.77 10.91 6.76
C LYS A 474 18.53 11.42 6.04
N LEU A 475 17.33 11.00 6.46
CA LEU A 475 16.07 11.46 5.88
C LEU A 475 15.91 12.98 6.03
N LYS A 476 16.13 13.53 7.24
CA LYS A 476 16.06 14.97 7.48
C LYS A 476 17.12 15.74 6.69
N LYS A 477 18.35 15.22 6.66
CA LYS A 477 19.45 15.78 5.87
C LYS A 477 19.08 15.85 4.39
N PHE A 478 18.59 14.75 3.81
CA PHE A 478 18.14 14.70 2.42
C PHE A 478 17.10 15.79 2.14
N ILE A 479 16.06 15.90 2.98
CA ILE A 479 14.98 16.88 2.80
C ILE A 479 15.52 18.31 2.80
N SER A 480 16.42 18.64 3.73
CA SER A 480 17.03 19.99 3.82
C SER A 480 17.88 20.30 2.60
N GLU A 481 18.80 19.40 2.24
CA GLU A 481 19.70 19.61 1.10
C GLU A 481 18.91 19.65 -0.22
N ARG A 482 17.88 18.80 -0.35
CA ARG A 482 16.99 18.77 -1.52
C ARG A 482 16.17 20.05 -1.65
N GLY A 483 15.59 20.53 -0.54
CA GLY A 483 14.85 21.78 -0.50
C GLY A 483 15.71 22.95 -0.94
N THR A 484 16.91 23.07 -0.34
CA THR A 484 17.91 24.09 -0.70
C THR A 484 18.33 23.99 -2.16
N TRP A 485 18.60 22.78 -2.65
CA TRP A 485 19.00 22.59 -4.04
C TRP A 485 17.90 23.01 -5.02
N ILE A 486 16.63 22.65 -4.77
CA ILE A 486 15.53 23.10 -5.63
C ILE A 486 15.36 24.62 -5.54
N ASP A 487 15.46 25.22 -4.35
CA ASP A 487 15.39 26.68 -4.16
C ASP A 487 16.39 27.42 -5.08
N ASP A 488 17.61 26.89 -5.20
CA ASP A 488 18.68 27.47 -6.03
C ASP A 488 18.52 27.21 -7.55
N HIS A 489 17.75 26.19 -7.95
CA HIS A 489 17.74 25.67 -9.32
C HIS A 489 16.39 25.65 -10.01
N ILE A 490 15.27 25.86 -9.32
CA ILE A 490 13.92 25.73 -9.89
C ILE A 490 13.71 26.64 -11.11
N ASP A 491 14.23 27.86 -11.06
CA ASP A 491 14.17 28.81 -12.18
C ASP A 491 14.91 28.33 -13.43
N SER A 492 15.90 27.44 -13.27
CA SER A 492 16.63 26.86 -14.41
C SER A 492 15.76 25.97 -15.28
N LEU A 493 14.55 25.59 -14.83
CA LEU A 493 13.58 24.88 -15.66
C LEU A 493 13.02 25.77 -16.80
N LEU A 494 13.10 27.10 -16.68
CA LEU A 494 12.67 28.02 -17.74
C LEU A 494 13.50 27.88 -19.03
N LYS A 495 14.73 27.36 -18.96
CA LYS A 495 15.56 27.11 -20.16
C LYS A 495 14.97 26.08 -21.11
N TRP A 496 14.02 25.25 -20.65
CA TRP A 496 13.33 24.26 -21.45
C TRP A 496 12.14 24.86 -22.20
N ALA A 497 11.70 26.06 -21.81
CA ALA A 497 10.56 26.79 -22.35
C ALA A 497 10.98 28.04 -23.17
N GLU A 498 12.19 28.00 -23.75
CA GLU A 498 12.74 29.07 -24.60
C GLU A 498 12.32 28.95 -26.07
#